data_AF-A0A7C5U1R7-F1
#
_entry.id   AF-A0A7C5U1R7-F1
#
_cell.length_a   1.000
_cell.length_b   1.000
_cell.length_c   1.000
_cell.angle_alpha   90.00
_cell.angle_beta   90.00
_cell.angle_gamma   90.00
#
_symmetry.space_group_name_H-M   'P 1'
#
loop_
_entity.id
_entity.type
_entity.pdbx_description
1 polymer ?
#
loop_
_entity_poly.entity_id
_entity_poly.type
_entity_poly.pdbx_seq_one_letter_code
_entity_poly.pdbx_strand_id
1 'polypeptide(L)'
;GKLFEQALKVYEARDARIFGLRDEDVDLFYSCRLCQSFAPTHVCIITPERSANCGAITWIDAMVAAKIDPKGPIAPIQKGKLLDPIRGEWEGANEAVKKFSGGSIQRVTLYSAFDYPHTSCGCFECVTFYVPEVDGLGIVQRGYAGVTPVGLKFGDIADSAGGGKQIPGFYGLGVLYMRSKKFLQADGGWNRIVWMSSELKEKLLDAIPQELRDKIATEKEAKTIEDLKKFLIERKHPLAIKITEKPAVEKVVEKPVTVTPKEEEKVEEVISIPEIPISMGGISFILKNVKIRAEKIVIKRIEERK
;
A
#
# COMPACT_ATOMS: atom_id res chain seq x y z
N GLY A 1 -28.11 20.48 4.64
CA GLY A 1 -29.40 20.30 5.34
C GLY A 1 -29.14 20.23 6.84
N LYS A 2 -30.02 20.74 7.70
CA LYS A 2 -29.73 20.96 9.13
C LYS A 2 -29.21 19.71 9.89
N LEU A 3 -29.72 18.52 9.57
CA LEU A 3 -29.25 17.25 10.15
C LEU A 3 -27.83 16.87 9.69
N PHE A 4 -27.46 17.21 8.46
CA PHE A 4 -26.13 16.95 7.90
C PHE A 4 -25.05 17.75 8.64
N GLU A 5 -25.29 19.03 8.87
CA GLU A 5 -24.36 19.89 9.63
C GLU A 5 -24.21 19.44 11.09
N GLN A 6 -25.30 18.95 11.70
CA GLN A 6 -25.26 18.38 13.05
C GLN A 6 -24.42 17.09 13.09
N ALA A 7 -24.58 16.21 12.10
CA ALA A 7 -23.79 14.98 12.01
C ALA A 7 -22.29 15.28 11.85
N LEU A 8 -21.91 16.24 10.99
CA LEU A 8 -20.52 16.64 10.82
C LEU A 8 -19.88 17.13 12.13
N LYS A 9 -20.58 17.96 12.90
CA LYS A 9 -20.09 18.43 14.21
C LYS A 9 -19.85 17.29 15.20
N VAL A 10 -20.72 16.28 15.20
CA VAL A 10 -20.54 15.09 16.06
C VAL A 10 -19.31 14.30 15.63
N TYR A 11 -19.08 14.13 14.33
CA TYR A 11 -17.91 13.44 13.79
C TYR A 11 -16.61 14.18 14.17
N GLU A 12 -16.56 15.50 13.96
CA GLU A 12 -15.42 16.33 14.33
C GLU A 12 -15.13 16.27 15.84
N ALA A 13 -16.16 16.37 16.69
CA ALA A 13 -15.98 16.30 18.14
C ALA A 13 -15.57 14.91 18.65
N ARG A 14 -15.93 13.83 17.94
CA ARG A 14 -15.44 12.48 18.22
C ARG A 14 -13.95 12.38 17.88
N ASP A 15 -13.60 12.79 16.67
CA ASP A 15 -12.24 12.67 16.15
C ASP A 15 -11.27 13.57 16.95
N ALA A 16 -11.71 14.75 17.39
CA ALA A 16 -10.92 15.67 18.21
C ALA A 16 -10.46 15.11 19.57
N ARG A 17 -11.25 14.21 20.17
CA ARG A 17 -10.93 13.60 21.48
C ARG A 17 -9.72 12.66 21.43
N ILE A 18 -9.33 12.22 20.24
CA ILE A 18 -8.28 11.21 20.05
C ILE A 18 -6.90 11.86 19.90
N PHE A 19 -6.81 13.10 19.41
CA PHE A 19 -5.53 13.76 19.12
C PHE A 19 -4.60 13.99 20.32
N GLY A 20 -5.08 13.77 21.56
CA GLY A 20 -4.28 13.89 22.77
C GLY A 20 -3.61 12.59 23.23
N LEU A 21 -4.03 11.42 22.72
CA LEU A 21 -3.54 10.13 23.19
C LEU A 21 -2.51 9.56 22.21
N ARG A 22 -1.31 9.24 22.69
CA ARG A 22 -0.24 8.67 21.86
C ARG A 22 -0.12 7.18 22.05
N ASP A 23 0.52 6.51 21.09
CA ASP A 23 0.77 5.08 21.16
C ASP A 23 1.72 4.71 22.33
N GLU A 24 2.54 5.67 22.76
CA GLU A 24 3.38 5.54 23.95
C GLU A 24 2.61 5.64 25.28
N ASP A 25 1.42 6.28 25.29
CA ASP A 25 0.64 6.55 26.51
C ASP A 25 -0.28 5.38 26.92
N VAL A 26 -0.31 4.29 26.15
CA VAL A 26 -1.21 3.14 26.37
C VAL A 26 -0.46 1.82 26.42
N ASP A 27 -0.92 0.88 27.24
CA ASP A 27 -0.34 -0.47 27.31
C ASP A 27 -1.00 -1.46 26.34
N LEU A 28 -2.19 -1.11 25.85
CA LEU A 28 -3.03 -1.95 25.01
C LEU A 28 -3.26 -1.32 23.65
N PHE A 29 -3.14 -2.13 22.61
CA PHE A 29 -3.77 -1.88 21.33
C PHE A 29 -5.00 -2.78 21.19
N TYR A 30 -5.68 -2.68 20.05
CA TYR A 30 -6.82 -3.54 19.75
C TYR A 30 -6.67 -4.19 18.39
N SER A 31 -6.99 -5.49 18.32
CA SER A 31 -7.19 -6.17 17.05
C SER A 31 -8.67 -6.12 16.67
N CYS A 32 -8.98 -6.00 15.38
CA CYS A 32 -10.33 -6.07 14.84
C CYS A 32 -10.37 -7.05 13.66
N ARG A 33 -11.30 -8.01 13.74
CA ARG A 33 -11.46 -9.11 12.77
C ARG A 33 -12.82 -9.09 12.06
N LEU A 34 -13.57 -7.99 12.19
CA LEU A 34 -14.91 -7.86 11.60
C LEU A 34 -14.94 -8.18 10.09
N CYS A 35 -13.89 -7.80 9.37
CA CYS A 35 -13.83 -7.96 7.92
C CYS A 35 -13.30 -9.34 7.47
N GLN A 36 -13.03 -10.28 8.38
CA GLN A 36 -12.57 -11.62 8.01
C GLN A 36 -13.62 -12.45 7.26
N SER A 37 -14.88 -12.01 7.24
CA SER A 37 -15.94 -12.60 6.42
C SER A 37 -15.65 -12.52 4.91
N PHE A 38 -14.87 -11.52 4.46
CA PHE A 38 -14.50 -11.35 3.05
C PHE A 38 -12.99 -11.13 2.81
N ALA A 39 -12.20 -10.92 3.87
CA ALA A 39 -10.74 -10.88 3.82
C ALA A 39 -10.16 -11.75 4.95
N PRO A 40 -10.12 -13.09 4.79
CA PRO A 40 -9.87 -14.03 5.90
C PRO A 40 -8.52 -13.86 6.61
N THR A 41 -7.50 -13.38 5.91
CA THR A 41 -6.16 -13.15 6.44
C THR A 41 -5.97 -11.73 7.00
N HIS A 42 -6.97 -10.86 6.88
CA HIS A 42 -6.89 -9.49 7.36
C HIS A 42 -7.13 -9.41 8.87
N VAL A 43 -6.31 -8.59 9.53
CA VAL A 43 -6.45 -8.25 10.95
C VAL A 43 -6.14 -6.76 11.07
N CYS A 44 -7.09 -5.96 11.55
CA CYS A 44 -6.86 -4.54 11.84
C CYS A 44 -6.20 -4.38 13.20
N ILE A 45 -5.01 -3.78 13.27
CA ILE A 45 -4.36 -3.33 14.50
C ILE A 45 -4.67 -1.84 14.70
N ILE A 46 -5.38 -1.52 15.77
CA ILE A 46 -5.88 -0.18 16.07
C ILE A 46 -5.10 0.36 17.26
N THR A 47 -4.52 1.53 17.07
CA THR A 47 -3.73 2.27 18.09
C THR A 47 -4.30 3.68 18.24
N PRO A 48 -3.98 4.40 19.33
CA PRO A 48 -4.37 5.81 19.47
C PRO A 48 -4.05 6.67 18.24
N GLU A 49 -2.87 6.48 17.65
CA GLU A 49 -2.38 7.26 16.50
C GLU A 49 -2.64 6.58 15.15
N ARG A 50 -3.35 5.43 15.13
CA ARG A 50 -3.74 4.73 13.90
C ARG A 50 -5.12 4.11 14.02
N SER A 51 -6.12 4.82 13.48
CA SER A 51 -7.48 4.31 13.32
C SER A 51 -7.53 3.09 12.40
N ALA A 52 -8.60 2.29 12.51
CA ALA A 52 -8.87 1.23 11.55
C ALA A 52 -8.99 1.78 10.12
N ASN A 53 -8.65 0.97 9.12
CA ASN A 53 -8.62 1.41 7.72
C ASN A 53 -10.01 1.91 7.24
N CYS A 54 -11.10 1.44 7.85
CA CYS A 54 -12.46 1.88 7.53
C CYS A 54 -12.79 3.32 7.98
N GLY A 55 -11.95 3.95 8.81
CA GLY A 55 -12.20 5.27 9.39
C GLY A 55 -13.28 5.32 10.49
N ALA A 56 -14.02 4.22 10.70
CA ALA A 56 -15.14 4.18 11.62
C ALA A 56 -14.79 3.72 13.05
N ILE A 57 -13.63 3.08 13.23
CA ILE A 57 -13.23 2.50 14.52
C ILE A 57 -11.91 3.12 14.94
N THR A 58 -11.96 3.89 16.02
CA THR A 58 -10.82 4.49 16.68
C THR A 58 -10.37 3.61 17.87
N TRP A 59 -9.25 3.95 18.50
CA TRP A 59 -8.79 3.18 19.66
C TRP A 59 -9.77 3.23 20.83
N ILE A 60 -10.42 4.38 21.07
CA ILE A 60 -11.44 4.52 22.12
C ILE A 60 -12.67 3.68 21.76
N ASP A 61 -13.11 3.69 20.50
CA ASP A 61 -14.23 2.86 20.06
C ASP A 61 -13.91 1.37 20.24
N ALA A 62 -12.69 0.96 19.91
CA ALA A 62 -12.24 -0.42 20.08
C ALA A 62 -12.17 -0.83 21.55
N MET A 63 -11.70 0.05 22.44
CA MET A 63 -11.73 -0.17 23.88
C MET A 63 -13.16 -0.38 24.39
N VAL A 64 -14.08 0.50 24.02
CA VAL A 64 -15.47 0.43 24.45
C VAL A 64 -16.12 -0.85 23.90
N ALA A 65 -15.92 -1.16 22.61
CA ALA A 65 -16.46 -2.35 21.99
C ALA A 65 -15.96 -3.64 22.67
N ALA A 66 -14.67 -3.73 22.98
CA ALA A 66 -14.08 -4.89 23.67
C ALA A 66 -14.59 -5.06 25.11
N LYS A 67 -14.98 -3.96 25.79
CA LYS A 67 -15.60 -4.01 27.13
C LYS A 67 -17.06 -4.47 27.06
N ILE A 68 -17.79 -4.04 26.04
CA ILE A 68 -19.21 -4.40 25.84
C ILE A 68 -19.33 -5.87 25.43
N ASP A 69 -18.52 -6.31 24.46
CA ASP A 69 -18.51 -7.70 23.99
C ASP A 69 -17.09 -8.27 24.02
N PRO A 70 -16.65 -8.84 25.17
CA PRO A 70 -15.32 -9.43 25.31
C PRO A 70 -15.06 -10.64 24.42
N LYS A 71 -16.12 -11.28 23.89
CA LYS A 71 -16.01 -12.43 22.95
C LYS A 71 -16.16 -11.99 21.50
N GLY A 72 -16.30 -10.69 21.28
CA GLY A 72 -16.52 -10.10 19.97
C GLY A 72 -15.29 -10.15 19.04
N PRO A 73 -15.45 -9.57 17.84
CA PRO A 73 -14.41 -9.53 16.83
C PRO A 73 -13.29 -8.53 17.15
N ILE A 74 -13.53 -7.62 18.10
CA ILE A 74 -12.54 -6.65 18.60
C ILE A 74 -12.00 -7.15 19.93
N ALA A 75 -10.68 -7.31 20.04
CA ALA A 75 -10.03 -7.85 21.23
C ALA A 75 -8.82 -7.01 21.62
N PRO A 76 -8.58 -6.79 22.94
CA PRO A 76 -7.37 -6.13 23.41
C PRO A 76 -6.15 -6.98 23.06
N ILE A 77 -5.07 -6.31 22.69
CA ILE A 77 -3.75 -6.93 22.49
C ILE A 77 -2.75 -6.19 23.37
N GLN A 78 -1.93 -6.95 24.10
CA GLN A 78 -0.80 -6.37 24.82
C GLN A 78 0.15 -5.78 23.79
N LYS A 79 0.63 -4.56 24.01
CA LYS A 79 1.54 -3.89 23.06
C LYS A 79 2.86 -4.66 22.91
N GLY A 80 3.35 -5.25 23.99
CA GLY A 80 4.62 -6.01 24.01
C GLY A 80 5.83 -5.10 23.78
N LYS A 81 6.96 -5.70 23.37
CA LYS A 81 8.18 -4.94 23.08
C LYS A 81 8.05 -4.10 21.81
N LEU A 82 8.57 -2.88 21.85
CA LEU A 82 8.80 -2.06 20.66
C LEU A 82 10.02 -2.61 19.90
N LEU A 83 9.83 -3.08 18.69
CA LEU A 83 10.89 -3.63 17.84
C LEU A 83 11.45 -2.57 16.88
N ASP A 84 10.60 -1.70 16.34
CA ASP A 84 11.01 -0.58 15.49
C ASP A 84 10.17 0.68 15.80
N PRO A 85 10.76 1.74 16.39
CA PRO A 85 10.04 2.97 16.73
C PRO A 85 9.60 3.80 15.53
N ILE A 86 10.28 3.68 14.39
CA ILE A 86 10.00 4.46 13.18
C ILE A 86 8.91 3.76 12.38
N ARG A 87 9.08 2.46 12.10
CA ARG A 87 8.08 1.68 11.38
C ARG A 87 6.85 1.35 12.23
N GLY A 88 6.97 1.47 13.55
CA GLY A 88 5.91 1.09 14.48
C GLY A 88 5.71 -0.42 14.51
N GLU A 89 6.81 -1.17 14.61
CA GLU A 89 6.73 -2.63 14.74
C GLU A 89 6.72 -3.01 16.22
N TRP A 90 5.67 -3.73 16.62
CA TRP A 90 5.45 -4.15 17.99
C TRP A 90 5.29 -5.66 18.06
N GLU A 91 5.94 -6.28 19.04
CA GLU A 91 5.88 -7.73 19.25
C GLU A 91 4.44 -8.21 19.40
N GLY A 92 3.63 -7.52 20.20
CA GLY A 92 2.23 -7.90 20.42
C GLY A 92 1.33 -7.70 19.19
N ALA A 93 1.64 -6.71 18.34
CA ALA A 93 0.97 -6.56 17.05
C ALA A 93 1.31 -7.72 16.11
N ASN A 94 2.59 -8.12 16.03
CA ASN A 94 3.05 -9.25 15.24
C ASN A 94 2.42 -10.58 15.70
N GLU A 95 2.38 -10.82 17.01
CA GLU A 95 1.71 -12.00 17.58
C GLU A 95 0.21 -12.03 17.26
N ALA A 96 -0.46 -10.89 17.40
CA ALA A 96 -1.89 -10.78 17.10
C ALA A 96 -2.18 -11.06 15.62
N VAL A 97 -1.46 -10.43 14.69
CA VAL A 97 -1.68 -10.67 13.26
C VAL A 97 -1.37 -12.11 12.89
N LYS A 98 -0.27 -12.69 13.40
CA LYS A 98 0.10 -14.09 13.14
C LYS A 98 -0.96 -15.06 13.63
N LYS A 99 -1.45 -14.86 14.86
CA LYS A 99 -2.49 -15.70 15.45
C LYS A 99 -3.79 -15.60 14.66
N PHE A 100 -4.24 -14.38 14.39
CA PHE A 100 -5.58 -14.15 13.86
C PHE A 100 -5.69 -14.24 12.34
N SER A 101 -4.57 -14.22 11.60
CA SER A 101 -4.54 -14.46 10.16
C SER A 101 -4.30 -15.93 9.79
N GLY A 102 -4.27 -16.84 10.78
CA GLY A 102 -3.93 -18.25 10.56
C GLY A 102 -2.47 -18.47 10.16
N GLY A 103 -1.56 -17.56 10.55
CA GLY A 103 -0.14 -17.62 10.22
C GLY A 103 0.22 -17.13 8.80
N SER A 104 -0.75 -16.66 8.02
CA SER A 104 -0.48 -16.10 6.69
C SER A 104 0.34 -14.81 6.74
N ILE A 105 0.19 -14.00 7.79
CA ILE A 105 0.87 -12.73 8.01
C ILE A 105 1.71 -12.88 9.27
N GLN A 106 3.04 -12.80 9.13
CA GLN A 106 3.95 -13.05 10.26
C GLN A 106 4.29 -11.78 11.05
N ARG A 107 4.29 -10.63 10.39
CA ARG A 107 4.68 -9.35 10.96
C ARG A 107 4.01 -8.19 10.25
N VAL A 108 3.89 -7.07 10.94
CA VAL A 108 3.30 -5.84 10.43
C VAL A 108 4.04 -4.62 10.96
N THR A 109 4.26 -3.65 10.09
CA THR A 109 4.64 -2.30 10.49
C THR A 109 3.43 -1.39 10.39
N LEU A 110 3.20 -0.57 11.42
CA LEU A 110 1.99 0.23 11.51
C LEU A 110 2.07 1.52 10.72
N TYR A 111 3.28 2.03 10.45
CA TYR A 111 3.50 3.35 9.86
C TYR A 111 4.36 3.34 8.58
N SER A 112 4.36 2.23 7.85
CA SER A 112 4.91 2.14 6.48
C SER A 112 3.89 1.52 5.53
N ALA A 113 3.90 1.98 4.29
CA ALA A 113 3.21 1.40 3.15
C ALA A 113 4.09 0.40 2.38
N PHE A 114 5.39 0.26 2.70
CA PHE A 114 6.34 -0.57 1.94
C PHE A 114 6.86 -1.78 2.71
N ASP A 115 7.43 -1.58 3.88
CA ASP A 115 8.09 -2.65 4.64
C ASP A 115 7.07 -3.38 5.51
N TYR A 116 6.61 -4.56 5.08
CA TYR A 116 5.56 -5.33 5.78
C TYR A 116 4.32 -4.49 6.11
N PRO A 117 3.71 -3.84 5.10
CA PRO A 117 2.61 -2.93 5.34
C PRO A 117 1.46 -3.67 6.00
N HIS A 118 0.70 -2.95 6.79
CA HIS A 118 -0.50 -3.51 7.35
C HIS A 118 -1.50 -3.87 6.25
N THR A 119 -2.04 -5.08 6.30
CA THR A 119 -2.98 -5.56 5.27
C THR A 119 -4.24 -4.70 5.21
N SER A 120 -4.94 -4.72 4.09
CA SER A 120 -6.24 -4.05 3.94
C SER A 120 -7.32 -5.05 3.55
N CYS A 121 -8.53 -4.90 4.08
CA CYS A 121 -9.67 -5.74 3.71
C CYS A 121 -10.32 -5.26 2.41
N GLY A 122 -11.00 -4.12 2.45
CA GLY A 122 -11.74 -3.59 1.30
C GLY A 122 -12.68 -2.43 1.64
N CYS A 123 -12.92 -2.16 2.93
CA CYS A 123 -13.80 -1.08 3.40
C CYS A 123 -13.07 0.25 3.67
N PHE A 124 -11.81 0.41 3.23
CA PHE A 124 -11.04 1.62 3.48
C PHE A 124 -11.65 2.86 2.79
N GLU A 125 -11.54 4.02 3.43
CA GLU A 125 -12.04 5.28 2.87
C GLU A 125 -11.15 5.79 1.73
N CYS A 126 -9.84 5.56 1.85
CA CYS A 126 -8.81 5.98 0.91
C CYS A 126 -7.83 4.84 0.66
N VAL A 127 -7.12 4.91 -0.45
CA VAL A 127 -6.06 3.97 -0.80
C VAL A 127 -4.86 4.72 -1.35
N THR A 128 -3.66 4.31 -0.93
CA THR A 128 -2.40 4.79 -1.53
C THR A 128 -2.08 3.98 -2.78
N PHE A 129 -1.40 4.62 -3.72
CA PHE A 129 -0.73 3.95 -4.83
C PHE A 129 0.68 4.53 -4.99
N TYR A 130 1.63 3.67 -5.27
CA TYR A 130 3.02 4.08 -5.49
C TYR A 130 3.24 4.52 -6.94
N VAL A 131 3.97 5.62 -7.11
CA VAL A 131 4.37 6.20 -8.40
C VAL A 131 5.90 6.14 -8.50
N PRO A 132 6.46 5.08 -9.11
CA PRO A 132 7.90 4.82 -9.14
C PRO A 132 8.74 5.95 -9.74
N GLU A 133 8.20 6.61 -10.78
CA GLU A 133 8.91 7.61 -11.56
C GLU A 133 9.17 8.89 -10.78
N VAL A 134 8.39 9.14 -9.73
CA VAL A 134 8.58 10.27 -8.80
C VAL A 134 8.95 9.82 -7.39
N ASP A 135 9.12 8.51 -7.17
CA ASP A 135 9.42 7.93 -5.86
C ASP A 135 8.41 8.43 -4.80
N GLY A 136 7.12 8.45 -5.12
CA GLY A 136 6.09 9.09 -4.30
C GLY A 136 4.81 8.27 -4.18
N LEU A 137 3.95 8.64 -3.23
CA LEU A 137 2.64 8.04 -3.03
C LEU A 137 1.54 9.01 -3.49
N GLY A 138 0.60 8.51 -4.29
CA GLY A 138 -0.69 9.16 -4.48
C GLY A 138 -1.73 8.61 -3.51
N ILE A 139 -2.75 9.40 -3.19
CA ILE A 139 -3.89 8.97 -2.35
C ILE A 139 -5.20 9.29 -3.07
N VAL A 140 -6.08 8.31 -3.16
CA VAL A 140 -7.41 8.48 -3.75
C VAL A 140 -8.50 7.96 -2.80
N GLN A 141 -9.56 8.74 -2.61
CA GLN A 141 -10.72 8.36 -1.82
C GLN A 141 -11.75 7.60 -2.66
N ARG A 142 -12.54 6.75 -1.97
CA ARG A 142 -13.59 5.93 -2.59
C ARG A 142 -14.60 6.70 -3.42
N GLY A 143 -14.93 7.93 -3.03
CA GLY A 143 -15.89 8.78 -3.74
C GLY A 143 -15.38 9.39 -5.06
N TYR A 144 -14.08 9.29 -5.35
CA TYR A 144 -13.50 9.88 -6.55
C TYR A 144 -13.81 9.04 -7.80
N ALA A 145 -14.57 9.61 -8.73
CA ALA A 145 -15.00 8.95 -9.97
C ALA A 145 -14.00 9.08 -11.14
N GLY A 146 -12.97 9.91 -10.99
CA GLY A 146 -11.98 10.16 -12.05
C GLY A 146 -10.90 9.09 -12.14
N VAL A 147 -9.89 9.38 -12.96
CA VAL A 147 -8.71 8.53 -13.17
C VAL A 147 -7.50 9.22 -12.54
N THR A 148 -6.68 8.44 -11.85
CA THR A 148 -5.44 8.94 -11.23
C THR A 148 -4.33 9.15 -12.29
N PRO A 149 -3.23 9.85 -11.96
CA PRO A 149 -2.12 10.05 -12.91
C PRO A 149 -1.50 8.77 -13.46
N VAL A 150 -1.64 7.64 -12.74
CA VAL A 150 -1.16 6.31 -13.17
C VAL A 150 -2.15 5.57 -14.07
N GLY A 151 -3.23 6.23 -14.50
CA GLY A 151 -4.22 5.65 -15.41
C GLY A 151 -5.24 4.71 -14.75
N LEU A 152 -5.23 4.59 -13.42
CA LEU A 152 -6.11 3.69 -12.66
C LEU A 152 -7.23 4.46 -11.95
N LYS A 153 -8.42 3.85 -11.86
CA LYS A 153 -9.51 4.35 -11.01
C LYS A 153 -9.34 3.84 -9.59
N PHE A 154 -10.15 4.37 -8.66
CA PHE A 154 -10.16 3.89 -7.27
C PHE A 154 -10.35 2.37 -7.18
N GLY A 155 -11.27 1.79 -7.97
CA GLY A 155 -11.56 0.35 -7.95
C GLY A 155 -10.33 -0.51 -8.28
N ASP A 156 -9.62 -0.18 -9.35
CA ASP A 156 -8.43 -0.92 -9.79
C ASP A 156 -7.31 -0.88 -8.74
N ILE A 157 -7.14 0.27 -8.08
CA ILE A 157 -6.16 0.45 -6.99
C ILE A 157 -6.61 -0.30 -5.74
N ALA A 158 -7.91 -0.26 -5.41
CA ALA A 158 -8.48 -0.95 -4.26
C ALA A 158 -8.35 -2.48 -4.38
N ASP A 159 -8.51 -3.03 -5.59
CA ASP A 159 -8.32 -4.46 -5.88
C ASP A 159 -6.87 -4.90 -5.63
N SER A 160 -5.92 -3.99 -5.86
CA SER A 160 -4.50 -4.23 -5.58
C SER A 160 -4.19 -4.18 -4.08
N ALA A 161 -4.80 -3.27 -3.32
CA ALA A 161 -4.53 -3.11 -1.89
C ALA A 161 -5.31 -4.09 -0.98
N GLY A 162 -6.50 -4.53 -1.42
CA GLY A 162 -7.45 -5.28 -0.62
C GLY A 162 -7.16 -6.79 -0.46
N GLY A 163 -8.12 -7.47 0.17
CA GLY A 163 -8.13 -8.94 0.28
C GLY A 163 -7.22 -9.53 1.36
N GLY A 164 -6.70 -8.72 2.29
CA GLY A 164 -5.88 -9.20 3.40
C GLY A 164 -4.44 -9.56 3.01
N LYS A 165 -3.92 -8.94 1.95
CA LYS A 165 -2.56 -9.14 1.43
C LYS A 165 -1.63 -8.02 1.90
N GLN A 166 -0.32 -8.30 1.93
CA GLN A 166 0.71 -7.27 2.10
C GLN A 166 1.28 -6.93 0.74
N ILE A 167 0.92 -5.75 0.22
CA ILE A 167 1.36 -5.28 -1.09
C ILE A 167 2.09 -3.95 -0.89
N PRO A 168 3.43 -3.93 -0.98
CA PRO A 168 4.21 -2.71 -0.84
C PRO A 168 3.74 -1.61 -1.81
N GLY A 169 3.56 -0.40 -1.30
CA GLY A 169 3.10 0.78 -2.04
C GLY A 169 1.58 0.90 -2.20
N PHE A 170 0.82 -0.15 -1.89
CA PHE A 170 -0.64 -0.18 -2.01
C PHE A 170 -1.27 -0.47 -0.65
N TYR A 171 -1.76 0.58 0.00
CA TYR A 171 -2.22 0.52 1.38
C TYR A 171 -3.54 1.27 1.56
N GLY A 172 -4.55 0.59 2.09
CA GLY A 172 -5.85 1.19 2.42
C GLY A 172 -5.80 1.87 3.79
N LEU A 173 -6.39 3.06 3.89
CA LEU A 173 -6.41 3.85 5.11
C LEU A 173 -7.70 4.65 5.29
N GLY A 174 -7.97 5.01 6.55
CA GLY A 174 -9.04 5.93 6.92
C GLY A 174 -8.57 7.39 6.88
N VAL A 175 -9.51 8.31 6.71
CA VAL A 175 -9.23 9.75 6.64
C VAL A 175 -8.64 10.28 7.96
N LEU A 176 -9.06 9.70 9.09
CA LEU A 176 -8.55 10.08 10.41
C LEU A 176 -7.05 9.75 10.58
N TYR A 177 -6.56 8.65 10.00
CA TYR A 177 -5.14 8.29 10.10
C TYR A 177 -4.23 9.32 9.41
N MET A 178 -4.69 9.99 8.35
CA MET A 178 -3.93 11.07 7.69
C MET A 178 -3.72 12.30 8.59
N ARG A 179 -4.51 12.44 9.65
CA ARG A 179 -4.34 13.50 10.67
C ARG A 179 -3.35 13.12 11.77
N SER A 180 -2.89 11.87 11.78
CA SER A 180 -1.96 11.38 12.79
C SER A 180 -0.55 11.96 12.58
N LYS A 181 0.16 12.18 13.69
CA LYS A 181 1.59 12.50 13.66
C LYS A 181 2.44 11.33 13.16
N LYS A 182 1.93 10.10 13.28
CA LYS A 182 2.57 8.87 12.80
C LYS A 182 2.19 8.54 11.36
N PHE A 183 1.44 9.39 10.67
CA PHE A 183 0.99 9.14 9.30
C PHE A 183 2.16 8.81 8.37
N LEU A 184 2.26 7.53 7.99
CA LEU A 184 3.32 6.98 7.12
C LEU A 184 4.73 7.49 7.47
N GLN A 185 5.02 7.68 8.77
CA GLN A 185 6.23 8.37 9.20
C GLN A 185 7.52 7.67 8.73
N ALA A 186 7.49 6.33 8.58
CA ALA A 186 8.63 5.57 8.10
C ALA A 186 8.95 5.83 6.61
N ASP A 187 7.96 6.30 5.86
CA ASP A 187 8.08 6.59 4.43
C ASP A 187 8.28 8.09 4.16
N GLY A 188 8.39 8.91 5.21
CA GLY A 188 8.50 10.38 5.12
C GLY A 188 7.18 11.14 5.31
N GLY A 189 6.09 10.44 5.63
CA GLY A 189 4.78 11.00 5.90
C GLY A 189 4.26 11.88 4.75
N TRP A 190 3.81 13.09 5.08
CA TRP A 190 3.30 14.04 4.08
C TRP A 190 4.30 14.40 2.99
N ASN A 191 5.61 14.36 3.26
CA ASN A 191 6.64 14.62 2.25
C ASN A 191 6.71 13.55 1.15
N ARG A 192 6.09 12.39 1.37
CA ARG A 192 6.00 11.29 0.41
C ARG A 192 4.78 11.43 -0.52
N ILE A 193 3.82 12.28 -0.17
CA ILE A 193 2.55 12.39 -0.88
C ILE A 193 2.71 13.35 -2.06
N VAL A 194 2.56 12.84 -3.28
CA VAL A 194 2.75 13.62 -4.51
C VAL A 194 1.45 14.02 -5.18
N TRP A 195 0.37 13.27 -4.91
CA TRP A 195 -0.92 13.48 -5.55
C TRP A 195 -2.08 13.10 -4.63
N MET A 196 -3.14 13.91 -4.64
CA MET A 196 -4.41 13.62 -3.97
C MET A 196 -5.57 14.16 -4.80
N SER A 197 -6.76 13.59 -4.71
CA SER A 197 -7.92 14.28 -5.30
C SER A 197 -8.15 15.63 -4.60
N SER A 198 -8.69 16.62 -5.33
CA SER A 198 -8.92 17.95 -4.78
C SER A 198 -9.90 17.96 -3.61
N GLU A 199 -10.97 17.16 -3.66
CA GLU A 199 -11.93 17.01 -2.57
C GLU A 199 -11.27 16.43 -1.30
N LEU A 200 -10.43 15.41 -1.44
CA LEU A 200 -9.73 14.82 -0.29
C LEU A 200 -8.70 15.81 0.29
N LYS A 201 -7.97 16.51 -0.59
CA LYS A 201 -7.01 17.54 -0.20
C LYS A 201 -7.69 18.66 0.58
N GLU A 202 -8.85 19.14 0.11
CA GLU A 202 -9.66 20.16 0.79
C GLU A 202 -10.09 19.70 2.18
N LYS A 203 -10.59 18.46 2.29
CA LYS A 203 -10.97 17.84 3.57
C LYS A 203 -9.80 17.69 4.54
N LEU A 204 -8.55 17.70 4.09
CA LEU A 204 -7.34 17.47 4.90
C LEU A 204 -6.41 18.68 4.98
N LEU A 205 -6.87 19.86 4.57
CA LEU A 205 -6.04 21.08 4.61
C LEU A 205 -5.51 21.37 6.02
N ASP A 206 -6.28 21.05 7.05
CA ASP A 206 -5.90 21.18 8.46
C ASP A 206 -4.72 20.26 8.83
N ALA A 207 -4.66 19.07 8.21
CA ALA A 207 -3.66 18.04 8.50
C ALA A 207 -2.39 18.17 7.67
N ILE A 208 -2.49 18.71 6.45
CA ILE A 208 -1.35 18.87 5.55
C ILE A 208 -0.45 20.01 6.07
N PRO A 209 0.86 19.77 6.27
CA PRO A 209 1.81 20.81 6.64
C PRO A 209 1.76 22.00 5.68
N GLN A 210 1.78 23.22 6.21
CA GLN A 210 1.52 24.44 5.44
C GLN A 210 2.45 24.58 4.23
N GLU A 211 3.70 24.16 4.38
CA GLU A 211 4.75 24.17 3.38
C GLU A 211 4.56 23.16 2.22
N LEU A 212 3.67 22.18 2.40
CA LEU A 212 3.36 21.14 1.41
C LEU A 212 2.02 21.36 0.70
N ARG A 213 1.13 22.21 1.23
CA ARG A 213 -0.23 22.41 0.69
C ARG A 213 -0.24 22.75 -0.80
N ASP A 214 0.69 23.58 -1.26
CA ASP A 214 0.79 23.98 -2.67
C ASP A 214 1.72 23.09 -3.51
N LYS A 215 2.27 22.03 -2.90
CA LYS A 215 3.26 21.13 -3.53
C LYS A 215 2.70 19.75 -3.85
N ILE A 216 1.53 19.40 -3.33
CA ILE A 216 0.81 18.16 -3.64
C ILE A 216 -0.13 18.41 -4.81
N ALA A 217 0.02 17.65 -5.90
CA ALA A 217 -0.82 17.79 -7.08
C ALA A 217 -2.24 17.22 -6.86
N THR A 218 -3.18 17.67 -7.68
CA THR A 218 -4.53 17.13 -7.79
C THR A 218 -4.88 16.78 -9.22
N GLU A 219 -6.07 16.21 -9.44
CA GLU A 219 -6.58 15.92 -10.79
C GLU A 219 -6.71 17.16 -11.68
N LYS A 220 -6.69 18.37 -11.08
CA LYS A 220 -6.75 19.65 -11.80
C LYS A 220 -5.39 20.05 -12.36
N GLU A 221 -4.30 19.73 -11.67
CA GLU A 221 -2.94 20.11 -12.08
C GLU A 221 -2.18 18.98 -12.78
N ALA A 222 -2.44 17.72 -12.41
CA ALA A 222 -1.75 16.56 -12.98
C ALA A 222 -2.73 15.43 -13.31
N LYS A 223 -2.89 15.16 -14.60
CA LYS A 223 -3.71 14.05 -15.14
C LYS A 223 -2.87 12.88 -15.61
N THR A 224 -1.59 13.11 -15.88
CA THR A 224 -0.62 12.11 -16.35
C THR A 224 0.62 12.11 -15.46
N ILE A 225 1.46 11.08 -15.58
CA ILE A 225 2.74 10.98 -14.88
C ILE A 225 3.68 12.12 -15.30
N GLU A 226 3.65 12.51 -16.57
CA GLU A 226 4.44 13.62 -17.12
C GLU A 226 4.04 14.96 -16.52
N ASP A 227 2.73 15.21 -16.40
CA ASP A 227 2.21 16.42 -15.75
C ASP A 227 2.58 16.45 -14.27
N LEU A 228 2.48 15.30 -13.60
CA LEU A 228 2.87 15.14 -12.20
C LEU A 228 4.35 15.47 -12.00
N LYS A 229 5.26 14.91 -12.83
CA LYS A 229 6.70 15.21 -12.78
C LYS A 229 6.96 16.71 -12.91
N LYS A 230 6.36 17.37 -13.91
CA LYS A 230 6.54 18.81 -14.15
C LYS A 230 6.06 19.63 -12.95
N PHE A 231 4.86 19.33 -12.45
CA PHE A 231 4.29 20.03 -11.30
C PHE A 231 5.17 19.92 -10.06
N LEU A 232 5.67 18.73 -9.73
CA LEU A 232 6.51 18.51 -8.55
C LEU A 232 7.83 19.30 -8.63
N ILE A 233 8.44 19.38 -9.82
CA ILE A 233 9.66 20.16 -10.06
C ILE A 233 9.37 21.67 -9.91
N GLU A 234 8.32 22.15 -10.57
CA GLU A 234 7.96 23.57 -10.57
C GLU A 234 7.58 24.08 -9.17
N ARG A 235 6.83 23.27 -8.42
CA ARG A 235 6.42 23.57 -7.05
C ARG A 235 7.46 23.23 -5.98
N LYS A 236 8.64 22.73 -6.39
CA LYS A 236 9.75 22.36 -5.49
C LYS A 236 9.28 21.43 -4.36
N HIS A 237 8.56 20.37 -4.74
CA HIS A 237 8.19 19.29 -3.83
C HIS A 237 9.46 18.67 -3.22
N PRO A 238 9.47 18.16 -1.97
CA PRO A 238 10.64 17.52 -1.37
C PRO A 238 11.28 16.41 -2.25
N LEU A 239 10.46 15.71 -3.03
CA LEU A 239 10.92 14.67 -3.96
C LEU A 239 11.44 15.20 -5.31
N ALA A 240 11.27 16.49 -5.60
CA ALA A 240 11.71 17.10 -6.86
C ALA A 240 13.20 16.91 -7.14
N ILE A 241 14.04 16.98 -6.10
CA ILE A 241 15.50 16.80 -6.20
C ILE A 241 15.82 15.42 -6.78
N LYS A 242 15.20 14.37 -6.23
CA LYS A 242 15.36 13.00 -6.72
C LYS A 242 14.88 12.83 -8.16
N ILE A 243 13.81 13.53 -8.55
CA ILE A 243 13.29 13.49 -9.92
C ILE A 243 14.29 14.11 -10.90
N THR A 244 14.91 15.24 -10.53
CA THR A 244 15.90 15.92 -11.37
C THR A 244 17.24 15.20 -11.45
N GLU A 245 17.58 14.35 -10.47
CA GLU A 245 18.80 13.54 -10.45
C GLU A 245 18.64 12.18 -11.18
N LYS A 246 17.43 11.63 -11.22
CA LYS A 246 17.10 10.37 -11.92
C LYS A 246 17.24 10.34 -13.47
N PRO A 247 17.42 11.44 -14.25
CA PRO A 247 17.49 11.32 -15.73
C PRO A 247 18.75 10.63 -16.29
N ALA A 248 19.75 10.26 -15.48
CA ALA A 248 21.07 9.86 -16.01
C ALA A 248 21.35 8.35 -16.09
N VAL A 249 20.52 7.45 -15.54
CA VAL A 249 20.92 6.03 -15.38
C VAL A 249 20.13 5.03 -16.25
N GLU A 250 19.09 5.43 -16.98
CA GLU A 250 18.35 4.53 -17.89
C GLU A 250 18.55 4.85 -19.37
N LYS A 251 19.80 5.15 -19.78
CA LYS A 251 20.23 4.86 -21.15
C LYS A 251 20.99 3.54 -21.12
N VAL A 252 20.28 2.46 -21.42
CA VAL A 252 20.90 1.20 -21.84
C VAL A 252 21.80 1.53 -23.04
N VAL A 253 23.10 1.52 -22.81
CA VAL A 253 24.10 1.68 -23.86
C VAL A 253 24.10 0.39 -24.67
N GLU A 254 23.35 0.36 -25.77
CA GLU A 254 23.64 -0.55 -26.88
C GLU A 254 25.03 -0.17 -27.41
N LYS A 255 26.06 -0.94 -27.04
CA LYS A 255 27.34 -0.90 -27.74
C LYS A 255 27.21 -1.78 -29.00
N PRO A 256 27.39 -1.24 -30.21
CA PRO A 256 27.54 -2.06 -31.41
C PRO A 256 28.96 -2.61 -31.43
N VAL A 257 29.10 -3.93 -31.41
CA VAL A 257 30.40 -4.60 -31.60
C VAL A 257 30.49 -5.06 -33.06
N THR A 258 31.26 -4.30 -33.85
CA THR A 258 31.84 -4.75 -35.12
C THR A 258 32.95 -5.77 -34.86
N VAL A 259 32.92 -6.91 -35.55
CA VAL A 259 34.05 -7.87 -35.60
C VAL A 259 34.33 -8.26 -37.04
N THR A 260 35.51 -7.90 -37.55
CA THR A 260 36.17 -8.60 -38.66
C THR A 260 37.10 -9.69 -38.11
N PRO A 261 37.28 -10.82 -38.82
CA PRO A 261 37.68 -12.10 -38.22
C PRO A 261 39.18 -12.40 -38.37
N LYS A 262 39.77 -13.11 -37.39
CA LYS A 262 40.98 -13.95 -37.57
C LYS A 262 41.10 -15.04 -36.49
N GLU A 263 41.05 -16.27 -37.00
CA GLU A 263 41.65 -17.56 -36.60
C GLU A 263 41.69 -18.06 -35.14
N GLU A 264 40.88 -19.12 -34.94
CA GLU A 264 41.14 -20.41 -34.27
C GLU A 264 41.77 -20.47 -32.87
N GLU A 265 40.90 -20.61 -31.85
CA GLU A 265 41.04 -21.66 -30.84
C GLU A 265 39.67 -21.99 -30.22
N LYS A 266 39.36 -23.27 -30.09
CA LYS A 266 38.05 -23.83 -29.69
C LYS A 266 37.77 -23.64 -28.20
N VAL A 267 36.66 -22.98 -27.83
CA VAL A 267 35.83 -23.33 -26.66
C VAL A 267 34.36 -22.98 -26.94
N GLU A 268 33.47 -23.89 -26.54
CA GLU A 268 32.06 -24.07 -26.93
C GLU A 268 31.12 -22.86 -26.77
N GLU A 269 30.29 -22.63 -27.79
CA GLU A 269 29.24 -21.61 -27.86
C GLU A 269 28.01 -21.98 -27.00
N VAL A 270 27.58 -21.06 -26.15
CA VAL A 270 26.23 -21.07 -25.56
C VAL A 270 25.40 -20.00 -26.26
N ILE A 271 24.53 -20.43 -27.18
CA ILE A 271 23.54 -19.57 -27.83
C ILE A 271 22.34 -19.43 -26.89
N SER A 272 22.12 -18.23 -26.34
CA SER A 272 20.89 -17.88 -25.62
C SER A 272 19.80 -17.45 -26.61
N ILE A 273 18.72 -18.21 -26.71
CA ILE A 273 17.51 -17.85 -27.45
C ILE A 273 16.56 -17.12 -26.48
N PRO A 274 15.93 -15.99 -26.87
CA PRO A 274 14.98 -15.28 -25.99
C PRO A 274 13.68 -16.09 -25.78
N GLU A 275 13.14 -16.03 -24.56
CA GLU A 275 11.96 -16.77 -24.12
C GLU A 275 10.66 -16.29 -24.80
N ILE A 276 9.88 -17.24 -25.31
CA ILE A 276 8.49 -17.04 -25.73
C ILE A 276 7.59 -17.81 -24.74
N PRO A 277 6.69 -17.16 -23.99
CA PRO A 277 5.80 -17.86 -23.09
C PRO A 277 4.65 -18.50 -23.88
N ILE A 278 4.58 -19.84 -23.87
CA ILE A 278 3.42 -20.58 -24.40
C ILE A 278 2.42 -20.75 -23.26
N SER A 279 1.28 -20.07 -23.35
CA SER A 279 0.14 -20.24 -22.45
C SER A 279 -0.80 -21.33 -22.99
N MET A 280 -1.05 -22.37 -22.19
CA MET A 280 -2.06 -23.37 -22.51
C MET A 280 -2.78 -23.83 -21.23
N GLY A 281 -4.03 -23.38 -21.05
CA GLY A 281 -5.07 -24.05 -20.27
C GLY A 281 -4.72 -24.55 -18.85
N GLY A 282 -4.71 -23.62 -17.89
CA GLY A 282 -5.11 -23.92 -16.50
C GLY A 282 -4.17 -24.74 -15.62
N ILE A 283 -3.00 -25.19 -16.09
CA ILE A 283 -1.98 -25.85 -15.26
C ILE A 283 -0.59 -25.31 -15.65
N SER A 284 0.09 -24.64 -14.73
CA SER A 284 1.44 -24.10 -14.94
C SER A 284 2.51 -25.12 -14.53
N PHE A 285 3.36 -25.52 -15.46
CA PHE A 285 4.61 -26.22 -15.14
C PHE A 285 5.77 -25.24 -15.20
N ILE A 286 6.55 -25.17 -14.12
CA ILE A 286 7.78 -24.39 -14.06
C ILE A 286 8.93 -25.39 -13.99
N LEU A 287 9.67 -25.54 -15.10
CA LEU A 287 10.86 -26.40 -15.16
C LEU A 287 12.09 -25.54 -14.87
N LYS A 288 12.85 -25.89 -13.83
CA LYS A 288 14.13 -25.26 -13.51
C LYS A 288 15.25 -26.29 -13.63
N ASN A 289 16.25 -26.02 -14.48
CA ASN A 289 17.45 -26.86 -14.68
C ASN A 289 17.16 -28.33 -15.04
N VAL A 290 16.24 -28.60 -15.97
CA VAL A 290 15.95 -29.97 -16.43
C VAL A 290 16.45 -30.18 -17.85
N LYS A 291 17.21 -31.25 -18.10
CA LYS A 291 17.56 -31.73 -19.44
C LYS A 291 16.52 -32.77 -19.88
N ILE A 292 15.60 -32.37 -20.76
CA ILE A 292 14.60 -33.28 -21.33
C ILE A 292 15.11 -33.75 -22.70
N ARG A 293 15.26 -35.07 -22.89
CA ARG A 293 15.48 -35.70 -24.19
C ARG A 293 14.31 -36.62 -24.48
N ALA A 294 13.57 -36.37 -25.56
CA ALA A 294 12.46 -37.19 -26.01
C ALA A 294 12.48 -37.30 -27.54
N GLU A 295 12.30 -38.51 -28.07
CA GLU A 295 12.25 -38.73 -29.53
C GLU A 295 10.86 -38.43 -30.12
N LYS A 296 9.79 -38.50 -29.31
CA LYS A 296 8.43 -38.09 -29.71
C LYS A 296 7.60 -37.69 -28.50
N ILE A 297 6.92 -36.55 -28.60
CA ILE A 297 5.98 -36.06 -27.58
C ILE A 297 4.57 -36.06 -28.18
N VAL A 298 3.60 -36.69 -27.50
CA VAL A 298 2.18 -36.70 -27.90
C VAL A 298 1.35 -36.22 -26.72
N ILE A 299 0.66 -35.09 -26.90
CA ILE A 299 -0.23 -34.50 -25.89
C ILE A 299 -1.66 -34.85 -26.27
N LYS A 300 -2.37 -35.60 -25.41
CA LYS A 300 -3.82 -35.84 -25.55
C LYS A 300 -4.58 -35.18 -24.40
N ARG A 301 -5.63 -34.44 -24.75
CA ARG A 301 -6.55 -33.82 -23.80
C ARG A 301 -7.44 -34.91 -23.19
N ILE A 302 -7.47 -35.01 -21.86
CA ILE A 302 -8.46 -35.84 -21.17
C ILE A 302 -9.69 -34.95 -20.99
N GLU A 303 -10.78 -35.29 -21.68
CA GLU A 303 -12.09 -34.72 -21.37
C GLU A 303 -12.59 -35.37 -20.08
N GLU A 304 -12.90 -34.55 -19.07
CA GLU A 304 -13.58 -35.02 -17.87
C GLU A 304 -14.96 -35.58 -18.25
N ARG A 305 -15.20 -36.84 -17.87
CA ARG A 305 -16.53 -37.45 -17.94
C ARG A 305 -17.47 -36.63 -17.05
N LYS A 306 -18.56 -36.13 -17.65
CA LYS A 306 -19.73 -35.62 -16.92
C LYS A 306 -20.34 -36.69 -16.03
#